data_AF-A0A9W6L0D2-F1
#
_entry.id   AF-A0A9W6L0D2-F1
#
_cell.length_a   1.000
_cell.length_b   1.000
_cell.length_c   1.000
_cell.angle_alpha   90.00
_cell.angle_beta   90.00
_cell.angle_gamma   90.00
#
_symmetry.space_group_name_H-M   'P 1'
#
loop_
_entity.id
_entity.type
_entity.pdbx_description
1 polymer ?
#
loop_
_entity_poly.entity_id
_entity_poly.type
_entity_poly.pdbx_seq_one_letter_code
_entity_poly.pdbx_strand_id
1 'polypeptide(L)' 'MDQLAPPPVAAIDRDSVPETSRALTLDALLTRAARKAPDNLAIRHREEHVGYAELDERVDRLAGVLARGAWSRASAS' A
#
# COMPACT_ATOMS: atom_id res chain seq x y z
N MET A 1 -19.22 2.21 -21.63
CA MET A 1 -17.96 2.12 -20.87
C MET A 1 -17.56 3.53 -20.46
N ASP A 2 -18.22 4.07 -19.45
CA ASP A 2 -17.82 5.34 -18.84
C ASP A 2 -16.82 5.00 -17.73
N GLN A 3 -15.54 4.96 -18.10
CA GLN A 3 -14.48 4.77 -17.11
C GLN A 3 -14.42 6.07 -16.32
N LEU A 4 -15.15 6.13 -15.20
CA LEU A 4 -15.02 7.19 -14.21
C LEU A 4 -13.54 7.23 -13.80
N ALA A 5 -12.78 8.13 -14.43
CA ALA A 5 -11.47 8.50 -13.95
C ALA A 5 -11.67 8.84 -12.47
N PRO A 6 -10.90 8.26 -11.54
CA PRO A 6 -11.01 8.68 -10.15
C PRO A 6 -10.88 10.20 -10.13
N PRO A 7 -11.74 10.92 -9.39
CA PRO A 7 -11.62 12.37 -9.28
C PRO A 7 -10.15 12.67 -8.98
N PRO A 8 -9.56 13.72 -9.60
CA PRO A 8 -8.17 14.07 -9.34
C PRO A 8 -8.03 14.10 -7.83
N VAL A 9 -7.17 13.23 -7.29
CA VAL A 9 -6.89 13.21 -5.86
C VAL A 9 -6.53 14.64 -5.52
N ALA A 10 -7.48 15.35 -4.90
CA ALA A 10 -7.35 16.78 -4.67
C ALA A 10 -6.00 16.92 -4.00
N ALA A 11 -5.08 17.67 -4.62
CA ALA A 11 -3.68 17.66 -4.27
C ALA A 11 -3.58 17.74 -2.75
N ILE A 12 -3.22 16.63 -2.12
CA ILE A 12 -3.20 16.56 -0.66
C ILE A 12 -2.07 17.50 -0.29
N ASP A 13 -2.44 18.68 0.20
CA ASP A 13 -1.48 19.60 0.75
C ASP A 13 -0.72 18.84 1.83
N ARG A 14 0.60 18.74 1.67
CA ARG A 14 1.42 17.92 2.55
C ARG A 14 1.28 18.42 3.98
N ASP A 15 1.06 19.72 4.18
CA ASP A 15 0.87 20.39 5.48
C ASP A 15 -0.46 20.06 6.16
N SER A 16 -1.42 19.51 5.43
CA SER A 16 -2.68 18.99 5.96
C SER A 16 -2.58 17.57 6.53
N VAL A 17 -1.44 16.88 6.36
CA VAL A 17 -1.24 15.54 6.93
C VAL A 17 -0.96 15.64 8.43
N PRO A 18 -1.66 14.88 9.29
CA PRO A 18 -1.42 14.90 10.74
C PRO A 18 0.06 14.62 11.07
N GLU A 19 0.64 15.39 11.99
CA GLU A 19 2.04 15.22 12.39
C GLU A 19 2.35 13.80 12.88
N THR A 20 1.40 13.16 13.55
CA THR A 20 1.49 11.74 13.96
C THR A 20 1.69 10.81 12.78
N SER A 21 1.09 11.09 11.61
CA SER A 21 1.27 10.28 10.40
C SER A 21 2.61 10.55 9.71
N ARG A 22 3.14 11.77 9.81
CA ARG A 22 4.45 12.14 9.24
C ARG A 22 5.62 11.48 9.97
N ALA A 23 5.46 11.16 11.25
CA ALA A 23 6.45 10.46 12.06
C ALA A 23 6.50 8.94 11.83
N LEU A 24 5.55 8.36 11.08
CA LEU A 24 5.48 6.93 10.85
C LEU A 24 6.27 6.48 9.62
N THR A 25 6.78 5.26 9.68
CA THR A 25 7.30 4.57 8.48
C THR A 25 6.15 4.26 7.51
N LEU A 26 6.49 4.01 6.25
CA LEU A 26 5.51 3.60 5.24
C LEU A 26 4.77 2.31 5.65
N ASP A 27 5.51 1.34 6.18
CA ASP A 27 4.98 0.10 6.75
C ASP A 27 3.92 0.37 7.83
N ALA A 28 4.27 1.19 8.84
CA ALA A 28 3.35 1.52 9.92
C ALA A 28 2.09 2.26 9.44
N LEU A 29 2.20 3.07 8.37
CA LEU A 29 1.04 3.71 7.75
C LEU A 29 0.11 2.69 7.08
N LEU A 30 0.66 1.71 6.38
CA LEU A 30 -0.10 0.65 5.71
C LEU A 30 -0.80 -0.26 6.72
N THR A 31 -0.09 -0.73 7.75
CA THR A 31 -0.68 -1.56 8.81
C THR A 31 -1.79 -0.81 9.56
N ARG A 32 -1.62 0.51 9.79
CA ARG A 32 -2.67 1.34 10.38
C ARG A 32 -3.90 1.43 9.46
N ALA A 33 -3.70 1.57 8.15
CA ALA A 33 -4.79 1.59 7.18
C ALA A 33 -5.52 0.24 7.12
N ALA A 34 -4.79 -0.87 7.10
CA ALA A 34 -5.34 -2.23 7.12
C ALA A 34 -6.21 -2.50 8.36
N ARG A 35 -5.82 -1.98 9.53
CA ARG A 35 -6.63 -2.07 10.75
C ARG A 35 -7.87 -1.17 10.72
N LYS A 36 -7.74 0.03 10.16
CA LYS A 36 -8.81 1.04 10.19
C LYS A 36 -9.88 0.79 9.13
N ALA A 37 -9.48 0.29 7.96
CA ALA A 37 -10.35 0.10 6.80
C ALA A 37 -9.82 -1.08 5.95
N PRO A 38 -9.98 -2.32 6.42
CA PRO A 38 -9.37 -3.51 5.81
C PRO A 38 -9.82 -3.74 4.36
N ASP A 39 -11.10 -3.50 4.09
CA ASP A 39 -11.72 -3.77 2.78
C ASP A 39 -11.61 -2.58 1.81
N ASN A 40 -11.06 -1.44 2.26
CA ASN A 40 -10.85 -0.30 1.36
C ASN A 40 -9.79 -0.65 0.32
N LEU A 41 -10.04 -0.26 -0.93
CA LEU A 41 -9.13 -0.49 -2.04
C LEU A 41 -7.79 0.21 -1.81
N ALA A 42 -6.73 -0.58 -1.68
CA ALA A 42 -5.35 -0.10 -1.61
C ALA A 42 -4.73 -0.02 -3.00
N ILE A 43 -4.97 -1.03 -3.84
CA ILE A 43 -4.46 -1.12 -5.21
C ILE A 43 -5.60 -1.50 -6.15
N ARG A 44 -5.72 -0.78 -7.25
CA ARG A 44 -6.57 -1.15 -8.39
C ARG A 44 -5.69 -1.30 -9.62
N HIS A 45 -5.72 -2.47 -10.23
CA HIS A 45 -5.02 -2.73 -11.48
C HIS A 45 -5.92 -3.51 -12.43
N ARG A 46 -6.35 -2.85 -13.52
CA ARG A 46 -7.36 -3.38 -14.45
C ARG A 46 -8.64 -3.78 -13.70
N GLU A 47 -9.04 -5.05 -13.78
CA GLU A 47 -10.20 -5.63 -13.11
C GLU A 47 -9.86 -6.18 -11.71
N GLU A 48 -8.56 -6.25 -11.38
CA GLU A 48 -8.07 -6.74 -10.10
C GLU A 48 -8.02 -5.61 -9.07
N HIS A 49 -8.40 -5.98 -7.86
CA HIS A 49 -8.55 -5.09 -6.73
C HIS A 49 -7.95 -5.77 -5.50
N VAL A 50 -7.16 -5.02 -4.75
CA VAL A 50 -6.55 -5.51 -3.51
C VAL A 50 -6.89 -4.53 -2.40
N GLY A 51 -7.49 -5.05 -1.32
CA GLY A 51 -7.79 -4.28 -0.11
C GLY A 51 -6.55 -4.05 0.76
N TYR A 52 -6.63 -3.13 1.71
CA TYR A 52 -5.51 -2.87 2.62
C TYR A 52 -5.09 -4.09 3.46
N ALA A 53 -6.05 -4.90 3.94
CA ALA A 53 -5.72 -6.11 4.72
C ALA A 53 -4.96 -7.14 3.87
N GLU A 54 -5.42 -7.39 2.65
CA GLU A 54 -4.77 -8.33 1.75
C GLU A 54 -3.37 -7.83 1.32
N LEU A 55 -3.22 -6.53 1.12
CA LEU A 55 -1.91 -5.93 0.82
C LEU A 55 -0.93 -6.13 1.98
N ASP A 56 -1.35 -5.87 3.22
CA ASP A 56 -0.54 -6.04 4.45
C ASP A 56 -0.03 -7.48 4.56
N GLU A 57 -0.92 -8.46 4.41
CA GLU A 57 -0.53 -9.88 4.44
C GLU A 57 0.44 -10.28 3.32
N ARG A 58 0.25 -9.76 2.10
CA ARG A 58 1.15 -10.02 0.96
C ARG A 58 2.53 -9.43 1.23
N VAL A 59 2.59 -8.23 1.79
CA VAL A 59 3.85 -7.55 2.17
C VAL A 59 4.57 -8.33 3.27
N ASP A 60 3.88 -8.75 4.32
CA ASP A 60 4.46 -9.55 5.41
C ASP A 60 5.08 -10.86 4.90
N ARG A 61 4.36 -11.57 4.02
CA ARG A 61 4.89 -12.78 3.39
C ARG A 61 6.13 -12.49 2.56
N LEU A 62 6.13 -11.42 1.77
CA LEU A 62 7.27 -11.00 0.96
C LEU A 62 8.46 -10.60 1.84
N ALA A 63 8.24 -9.80 2.89
CA ALA A 63 9.27 -9.40 3.84
C ALA A 63 9.90 -10.63 4.53
N GLY A 64 9.08 -11.62 4.90
CA GLY A 64 9.58 -12.89 5.43
C GLY A 64 10.48 -13.64 4.44
N VAL A 65 10.13 -13.66 3.15
CA VAL A 65 10.97 -14.26 2.10
C VAL A 65 12.29 -13.48 1.93
N LEU A 66 12.22 -12.15 1.90
CA LEU A 66 13.39 -11.27 1.75
C LEU A 66 14.34 -11.37 2.95
N ALA A 67 13.81 -11.41 4.17
CA ALA A 67 14.59 -11.56 5.40
C ALA A 67 15.36 -12.89 5.45
N ARG A 68 14.87 -13.93 4.76
CA ARG A 68 15.56 -15.22 4.63
C ARG A 68 16.66 -15.23 3.55
N GLY A 69 16.97 -14.10 2.93
CA GLY A 69 18.08 -13.95 1.99
C GLY A 69 17.76 -14.31 0.52
N ALA A 70 16.48 -14.42 0.15
CA ALA A 70 16.04 -14.83 -1.19
C ALA A 70 16.19 -13.75 -2.28
N TRP A 71 17.17 -12.85 -2.19
CA TRP A 71 17.37 -11.72 -3.11
C TRP A 71 18.39 -12.00 -4.24
N SER A 72 19.14 -13.10 -4.23
CA SER A 72 20.37 -13.21 -5.06
C SER A 72 20.22 -13.53 -6.56
N ARG A 73 19.04 -13.46 -7.20
CA ARG A 73 18.95 -13.71 -8.66
C ARG A 73 17.92 -12.90 -9.47
N ALA A 74 17.14 -12.02 -8.84
CA ALA A 74 16.08 -11.29 -9.54
C ALA A 74 16.56 -9.96 -10.18
N SER A 75 17.77 -9.49 -9.84
CA SER A 75 18.30 -8.18 -10.29
C SER A 75 19.42 -8.28 -11.32
N ALA A 76 19.61 -9.46 -11.93
CA ALA A 76 20.49 -9.64 -13.08
C ALA A 76 19.61 -9.87 -14.33
N SER A 77 18.99 -8.79 -14.83
CA SER A 77 18.51 -8.71 -16.22
C SER A 77 18.44 -7.27 -16.68
#